data_AF-A0A7X9GBR6-F1
#
_entry.id   AF-A0A7X9GBR6-F1
#
_cell.length_a   1.000
_cell.length_b   1.000
_cell.length_c   1.000
_cell.angle_alpha   90.00
_cell.angle_beta   90.00
_cell.angle_gamma   90.00
#
_symmetry.space_group_name_H-M   'P 1'
#
loop_
_entity.id
_entity.type
_entity.pdbx_description
1 polymer ?
#
loop_
_entity_poly.entity_id
_entity_poly.type
_entity_poly.pdbx_seq_one_letter_code
_entity_poly.pdbx_strand_id
1 'polypeptide(L)' 'MERPIGVLDSGVGGLTVVKLIEKILGHEDIIYFGDSKNVPYGNRS' A
#
# COMPACT_ATOMS: atom_id res chain seq x y z
N MET A 1 -21.33 -5.37 -4.78
CA MET A 1 -19.97 -5.95 -4.86
C MET A 1 -19.07 -5.04 -4.05
N GLU A 2 -18.52 -5.56 -2.96
CA GLU A 2 -17.49 -4.85 -2.20
C GLU A 2 -16.24 -4.74 -3.09
N ARG A 3 -15.57 -3.58 -3.03
CA ARG A 3 -14.37 -3.30 -3.83
C ARG A 3 -13.20 -3.16 -2.87
N PRO A 4 -12.02 -3.73 -3.19
CA PRO A 4 -10.88 -3.70 -2.29
C PRO A 4 -10.29 -2.30 -2.16
N ILE A 5 -9.63 -2.05 -1.03
CA ILE A 5 -8.80 -0.86 -0.79
C ILE A 5 -7.49 -1.03 -1.55
N GLY A 6 -7.22 -0.13 -2.50
CA GLY A 6 -5.94 -0.08 -3.20
C GLY A 6 -4.91 0.74 -2.43
N VAL A 7 -3.72 0.19 -2.20
CA VAL A 7 -2.57 0.87 -1.59
C VAL A 7 -1.41 0.88 -2.59
N LEU A 8 -0.94 2.06 -2.97
CA LEU A 8 0.21 2.25 -3.84
C LEU A 8 1.38 2.80 -3.02
N ASP A 9 2.52 2.12 -3.05
CA ASP A 9 3.76 2.62 -2.49
C ASP A 9 4.93 2.38 -3.46
N SER A 10 5.96 3.18 -3.30
CA SER A 10 7.24 3.00 -3.96
C SER A 10 7.92 1.69 -3.58
N GLY A 11 7.88 1.25 -2.31
CA GLY A 11 8.71 0.14 -1.84
C GLY A 11 7.98 -0.81 -0.90
N VAL A 12 8.71 -1.34 0.09
CA VAL A 12 8.16 -2.20 1.15
C VAL A 12 7.70 -1.40 2.38
N GLY A 13 8.00 -0.10 2.43
CA GLY A 13 7.67 0.78 3.56
C GLY A 13 6.17 0.91 3.78
N GLY A 14 5.39 0.95 2.69
CA GLY A 14 3.93 1.04 2.71
C GLY A 14 3.22 -0.13 3.37
N LEU A 15 3.89 -1.28 3.57
CA LEU A 15 3.32 -2.40 4.33
C LEU A 15 3.06 -2.05 5.79
N THR A 16 3.77 -1.07 6.36
CA THR A 16 3.47 -0.55 7.71
C THR A 16 2.09 0.12 7.77
N VAL A 17 1.69 0.79 6.70
CA VAL A 17 0.36 1.41 6.57
C VAL A 17 -0.70 0.34 6.33
N VAL A 18 -0.44 -0.65 5.47
CA VAL A 18 -1.35 -1.81 5.26
C VAL A 18 -1.68 -2.48 6.59
N LYS A 19 -0.67 -2.74 7.42
CA LYS A 19 -0.87 -3.36 8.75
C LYS A 19 -1.77 -2.55 9.68
N LEU A 20 -1.77 -1.22 9.57
CA LEU A 20 -2.68 -0.36 10.33
C LEU A 20 -4.10 -0.37 9.74
N ILE A 21 -4.21 -0.42 8.41
CA ILE A 21 -5.51 -0.56 7.73
C ILE A 21 -6.17 -1.88 8.13
N GLU A 22 -5.45 -3.00 8.07
CA GLU A 22 -5.95 -4.32 8.51
C GLU A 22 -6.41 -4.30 9.98
N LYS A 23 -5.72 -3.56 10.85
CA LYS A 23 -6.08 -3.47 12.27
C LYS A 23 -7.37 -2.69 12.50
N ILE A 24 -7.63 -1.63 11.72
CA ILE A 24 -8.78 -0.74 11.89
C ILE A 24 -9.99 -1.25 11.10
N LEU A 25 -9.74 -1.81 9.91
CA LEU A 25 -10.71 -2.23 8.92
C LEU A 25 -10.56 -3.74 8.61
N GLY A 26 -10.57 -4.57 9.65
CA GLY A 26 -10.26 -6.01 9.57
C GLY A 26 -11.21 -6.87 8.72
N HIS A 27 -12.18 -6.28 8.04
CA HIS A 27 -13.10 -6.93 7.11
C HIS A 27 -12.92 -6.51 5.65
N GLU A 28 -12.05 -5.54 5.37
CA GLU A 28 -11.83 -5.01 4.02
C GLU A 28 -10.74 -5.80 3.29
N ASP A 29 -10.98 -6.13 2.03
CA ASP A 29 -9.95 -6.65 1.14
C ASP A 29 -8.97 -5.54 0.77
N ILE A 30 -7.66 -5.83 0.79
CA ILE A 30 -6.61 -4.86 0.46
C ILE A 30 -5.76 -5.37 -0.70
N ILE A 31 -5.55 -4.52 -1.72
CA ILE A 31 -4.59 -4.74 -2.80
C ILE A 31 -3.43 -3.78 -2.62
N TYR A 32 -2.24 -4.30 -2.30
CA TYR A 32 -1.01 -3.54 -2.24
C TYR A 32 -0.24 -3.63 -3.56
N PHE A 33 0.07 -2.48 -4.15
CA PHE A 33 0.93 -2.38 -5.33
C PHE A 33 2.22 -1.65 -4.95
N GLY A 34 3.33 -2.39 -4.98
CA GLY A 34 4.66 -1.83 -4.77
C GLY A 34 5.35 -1.52 -6.09
N ASP A 35 5.61 -0.24 -6.37
CA ASP A 35 6.38 0.18 -7.55
C ASP A 35 7.89 0.15 -7.29
N SER A 36 8.38 -1.03 -6.92
CA SER A 36 9.78 -1.25 -6.53
C SER A 36 10.76 -0.97 -7.67
N LYS A 37 10.31 -1.03 -8.94
CA LYS A 37 11.12 -0.73 -10.13
C LYS A 37 11.50 0.76 -10.21
N ASN A 38 10.74 1.62 -9.54
CA ASN A 38 10.87 3.07 -9.60
C ASN A 38 11.35 3.72 -8.28
N VAL A 39 11.80 2.91 -7.33
CA VAL A 39 12.40 3.40 -6.09
C VAL A 39 13.77 4.04 -6.34
N PRO A 40 14.17 5.09 -5.59
CA PRO A 40 13.36 5.88 -4.68
C PRO A 40 12.68 7.06 -5.38
N TYR A 41 11.43 7.33 -5.02
CA TYR A 41 10.70 8.51 -5.49
C TYR A 41 11.17 9.81 -4.84
N GLY A 42 11.75 9.75 -3.63
CA GLY A 42 12.14 10.94 -2.86
C GLY A 42 13.20 11.84 -3.52
N ASN A 43 13.97 11.30 -4.47
CA ASN A 43 15.00 12.05 -5.20
C ASN A 43 14.61 12.33 -6.66
N ARG A 44 13.36 12.10 -7.05
CA ARG A 44 12.85 12.42 -8.40
C ARG A 44 12.23 13.81 -8.37
N SER A 45 12.69 14.69 -9.27
CA SER A 45 12.26 16.10 -9.41
C SER A 45 11.52 16.31 -10.71
#